data_AF-X0U9N1-F1
#
_entry.id   AF-X0U9N1-F1
#
_cell.length_a   1.000
_cell.length_b   1.000
_cell.length_c   1.000
_cell.angle_alpha   90.00
_cell.angle_beta   90.00
_cell.angle_gamma   90.00
#
_symmetry.space_group_name_H-M   'P 1'
#
loop_
_entity.id
_entity.type
_entity.pdbx_description
1 polymer ?
#
loop_
_entity_poly.entity_id
_entity_poly.type
_entity_poly.pdbx_seq_one_letter_code
_entity_poly.pdbx_strand_id
1 'polypeptide(L)'
;VKKIQKFGLAVNGGFIIGFDNDTPVIFERMIEFIQKSGIVSAMVGLLNAPRGTKLYQRLIRENRLLKESTGDNTDLSINFIPKMDYKTLIDGYKRVLNTIYSPKCYYERVLALLKNTKPFKKKRYQFHLYYLTALLKSIWQLGIVGKERIYYWKIFFWALFRRPQLFPMAIIYAVYGFHFRKIYKNY
;
A
#
# COMPACT_ATOMS: atom_id res chain seq x y z
N VAL A 1 5.73 4.86 13.36
CA VAL A 1 4.65 3.93 12.92
C VAL A 1 4.17 3.00 14.03
N LYS A 2 4.98 2.05 14.53
CA LYS A 2 4.53 1.04 15.51
C LYS A 2 3.88 1.62 16.78
N LYS A 3 4.34 2.78 17.27
CA LYS A 3 3.70 3.49 18.39
C LYS A 3 2.23 3.82 18.11
N ILE A 4 1.92 4.35 16.93
CA ILE A 4 0.55 4.69 16.49
C ILE A 4 -0.31 3.41 16.40
N GLN A 5 0.22 2.35 15.79
CA GLN A 5 -0.46 1.05 15.70
C GLN A 5 -0.78 0.47 17.09
N LYS A 6 0.14 0.58 18.06
CA LYS A 6 -0.08 0.15 19.44
C LYS A 6 -1.26 0.86 20.14
N PHE A 7 -1.64 2.04 19.68
CA PHE A 7 -2.83 2.76 20.16
C PHE A 7 -4.10 2.40 19.37
N GLY A 8 -4.08 1.37 18.53
CA GLY A 8 -5.26 0.89 17.80
C GLY A 8 -5.51 1.62 16.48
N LEU A 9 -4.59 2.47 16.04
CA LEU A 9 -4.74 3.29 14.83
C LEU A 9 -4.00 2.65 13.64
N ALA A 10 -4.73 2.43 12.54
CA ALA A 10 -4.12 2.04 11.28
C ALA A 10 -3.38 3.23 10.64
N VAL A 11 -2.23 2.96 10.03
CA VAL A 11 -1.43 3.99 9.36
C VAL A 11 -1.54 3.79 7.85
N ASN A 12 -1.96 4.85 7.16
CA ASN A 12 -1.85 4.97 5.71
C ASN A 12 -0.58 5.77 5.41
N GLY A 13 0.26 5.27 4.51
CA GLY A 13 1.52 5.92 4.14
C GLY A 13 1.46 6.42 2.70
N GLY A 14 1.70 7.72 2.51
CA GLY A 14 2.00 8.31 1.20
C GLY A 14 3.51 8.38 1.01
N PHE A 15 4.00 7.92 -0.14
CA PHE A 15 5.40 7.88 -0.49
C PHE A 15 5.59 8.43 -1.91
N ILE A 16 6.65 9.20 -2.10
CA ILE A 16 7.00 9.79 -3.40
C ILE A 16 8.42 9.38 -3.76
N ILE A 17 8.64 8.96 -5.00
CA ILE A 17 9.97 8.64 -5.56
C ILE A 17 10.22 9.40 -6.87
N GLY A 18 11.47 9.65 -7.19
CA GLY A 18 11.86 10.39 -8.41
C GLY A 18 12.36 11.80 -8.12
N PHE A 19 12.81 12.07 -6.89
CA PHE A 19 13.53 13.30 -6.58
C PHE A 19 14.89 13.32 -7.28
N ASP A 20 15.39 14.52 -7.58
CA ASP A 20 16.69 14.71 -8.27
C ASP A 20 17.90 14.11 -7.53
N ASN A 21 17.79 13.92 -6.22
CA ASN A 21 18.82 13.31 -5.38
C ASN A 21 18.56 11.83 -5.08
N ASP A 22 17.47 11.25 -5.61
CA ASP A 22 17.21 9.83 -5.46
C ASP A 22 18.23 9.03 -6.27
N THR A 23 18.85 8.05 -5.61
CA THR A 23 19.66 7.02 -6.25
C THR A 23 18.85 5.73 -6.36
N PRO A 24 19.22 4.76 -7.21
CA PRO A 24 18.50 3.48 -7.33
C PRO A 24 18.33 2.70 -6.01
N VAL A 25 19.13 3.02 -4.99
CA VAL A 25 19.01 2.45 -3.63
C VAL A 25 17.69 2.83 -2.95
N ILE A 26 17.03 3.93 -3.36
CA ILE A 26 15.77 4.39 -2.75
C ILE A 26 14.67 3.35 -2.82
N PHE A 27 14.60 2.58 -3.92
CA PHE A 27 13.56 1.58 -4.13
C PHE A 27 13.59 0.49 -3.05
N GLU A 28 14.79 0.00 -2.73
CA GLU A 28 14.96 -1.03 -1.71
C GLU A 28 14.69 -0.48 -0.31
N ARG A 29 15.22 0.72 -0.01
CA ARG A 29 14.94 1.41 1.26
C ARG A 29 13.45 1.62 1.47
N MET A 30 12.70 1.95 0.42
CA MET A 30 11.26 2.15 0.47
C MET A 30 10.52 0.84 0.77
N ILE A 31 10.85 -0.23 0.03
CA ILE A 31 10.29 -1.58 0.26
C ILE A 31 10.55 -2.01 1.71
N GLU A 32 11.81 -1.93 2.16
CA GLU A 32 12.19 -2.32 3.51
C GLU A 32 11.44 -1.52 4.57
N PHE A 33 11.34 -0.20 4.41
CA PHE A 33 10.65 0.66 5.37
C PHE A 33 9.18 0.31 5.46
N ILE A 34 8.49 0.18 4.32
CA ILE A 34 7.07 -0.18 4.24
C ILE A 34 6.85 -1.56 4.89
N GLN A 35 7.70 -2.53 4.56
CA GLN A 35 7.63 -3.90 5.07
C GLN A 35 7.84 -3.97 6.58
N LYS A 36 8.95 -3.42 7.09
CA LYS A 36 9.32 -3.44 8.52
C LYS A 36 8.34 -2.63 9.40
N SER A 37 7.70 -1.62 8.83
CA SER A 37 6.72 -0.77 9.53
C SER A 37 5.32 -1.38 9.62
N GLY A 38 5.01 -2.41 8.83
CA GLY A 38 3.67 -3.02 8.79
C GLY A 38 2.60 -2.06 8.25
N ILE A 39 2.97 -1.18 7.32
CA ILE A 39 2.01 -0.28 6.67
C ILE A 39 1.27 -1.07 5.60
N VAL A 40 -0.03 -1.28 5.81
CA VAL A 40 -0.85 -2.09 4.90
C VAL A 40 -1.30 -1.28 3.68
N SER A 41 -1.66 -0.02 3.87
CA SER A 41 -2.04 0.92 2.81
C SER A 41 -0.87 1.84 2.52
N ALA A 42 -0.10 1.52 1.47
CA ALA A 42 1.09 2.26 1.06
C ALA A 42 0.90 2.81 -0.36
N MET A 43 0.60 4.09 -0.47
CA MET A 43 0.42 4.80 -1.74
C MET A 43 1.79 5.31 -2.18
N VAL A 44 2.43 4.60 -3.10
CA VAL A 44 3.70 5.02 -3.70
C VAL A 44 3.37 5.71 -5.01
N GLY A 45 3.78 6.96 -5.16
CA GLY A 45 3.62 7.74 -6.39
C GLY A 45 4.95 8.21 -6.95
N LEU A 46 4.96 8.52 -8.24
CA LEU A 46 6.07 9.24 -8.88
C LEU A 46 5.98 10.72 -8.54
N LEU A 47 7.14 11.37 -8.37
CA LEU A 47 7.19 12.80 -8.13
C LEU A 47 6.58 13.54 -9.31
N ASN A 48 5.60 14.38 -9.01
CA ASN A 48 5.10 15.38 -9.94
C ASN A 48 5.37 16.77 -9.36
N ALA A 49 5.46 17.75 -10.24
CA ALA A 49 5.63 19.16 -9.89
C ALA A 49 4.32 19.91 -10.19
N PRO A 50 3.42 20.10 -9.21
CA PRO A 50 2.20 20.87 -9.42
C PRO A 50 2.48 22.34 -9.72
N ARG A 51 1.64 22.95 -10.55
CA ARG A 51 1.71 24.37 -10.86
C ARG A 51 1.70 25.23 -9.60
N GLY A 52 2.51 26.28 -9.58
CA GLY A 52 2.66 27.18 -8.43
C GLY A 52 3.61 26.70 -7.33
N THR A 53 4.14 25.48 -7.41
CA THR A 53 5.16 25.02 -6.45
C THR A 53 6.55 25.56 -6.77
N LYS A 54 7.41 25.65 -5.75
CA LYS A 54 8.84 25.99 -5.94
C LYS A 54 9.55 25.02 -6.89
N LEU A 55 9.19 23.73 -6.84
CA LEU A 55 9.72 22.71 -7.74
C LEU A 55 9.32 22.99 -9.19
N TYR A 56 8.05 23.32 -9.44
CA TYR A 56 7.56 23.69 -10.77
C TYR A 56 8.31 24.89 -11.35
N GLN A 57 8.45 25.97 -10.57
CA GLN A 57 9.20 27.16 -10.99
C GLN A 57 10.68 26.87 -11.26
N ARG A 58 11.28 25.93 -10.50
CA ARG A 58 12.67 25.49 -10.73
C ARG A 58 12.78 24.71 -12.04
N LEU A 59 11.89 23.73 -12.26
CA LEU A 59 11.93 22.87 -13.45
C LEU A 59 11.64 23.62 -14.75
N ILE A 60 10.84 24.69 -14.72
CA ILE A 60 10.70 25.62 -15.85
C ILE A 60 12.04 26.28 -16.16
N ARG A 61 12.71 26.85 -15.16
CA ARG A 61 14.02 27.52 -15.34
C ARG A 61 15.10 26.55 -15.82
N GLU A 62 15.02 25.29 -15.43
CA GLU A 62 15.92 24.22 -15.87
C GLU A 62 15.51 23.61 -17.23
N ASN A 63 14.43 24.05 -17.88
CA ASN A 63 13.88 23.46 -19.11
C ASN A 63 13.59 21.95 -19.00
N ARG A 64 13.17 21.49 -17.82
CA ARG A 64 12.88 20.08 -17.54
C ARG A 64 11.39 19.77 -17.40
N LEU A 65 10.53 20.77 -17.34
CA LEU A 65 9.07 20.57 -17.26
C LEU A 65 8.52 20.13 -18.64
N LEU A 66 7.75 19.04 -18.67
CA LEU A 66 7.19 18.47 -19.90
C LEU A 66 5.73 18.86 -20.13
N LYS A 67 4.92 18.82 -19.07
CA LYS A 67 3.47 19.05 -19.12
C LYS A 67 2.92 19.43 -17.74
N GLU A 68 1.64 19.76 -17.69
CA GLU A 68 0.94 19.92 -16.43
C GLU A 68 0.75 18.56 -15.74
N SER A 69 0.77 18.58 -14.40
CA SER A 69 0.54 17.40 -13.57
C SER A 69 -0.94 16.99 -13.65
N THR A 70 -1.23 15.69 -13.79
CA THR A 70 -2.60 15.15 -13.75
C THR A 70 -3.22 15.25 -12.36
N GLY A 71 -2.37 15.19 -11.32
CA GLY A 71 -2.79 15.19 -9.92
C GLY A 71 -3.17 13.80 -9.40
N ASP A 72 -3.15 12.77 -10.25
CA ASP A 72 -3.32 11.37 -9.85
C ASP A 72 -1.97 10.79 -9.41
N ASN A 73 -1.92 10.24 -8.20
CA ASN A 73 -0.68 9.66 -7.65
C ASN A 73 -0.48 8.18 -8.04
N THR A 74 -1.36 7.61 -8.85
CA THR A 74 -1.39 6.18 -9.21
C THR A 74 -1.28 5.91 -10.72
N ASP A 75 -1.31 6.96 -11.56
CA ASP A 75 -1.33 6.85 -13.03
C ASP A 75 0.05 6.69 -13.69
N LEU A 76 1.12 6.56 -12.89
CA LEU A 76 2.53 6.56 -13.32
C LEU A 76 2.92 7.79 -14.15
N SER A 77 2.19 8.89 -14.03
CA SER A 77 2.57 10.12 -14.72
C SER A 77 3.77 10.75 -14.02
N ILE A 78 4.71 11.24 -14.84
CA ILE A 78 5.71 12.21 -14.44
C ILE A 78 5.60 13.38 -15.41
N ASN A 79 5.64 14.59 -14.86
CA ASN A 79 5.42 15.81 -15.63
C ASN A 79 6.71 16.58 -15.95
N PHE A 80 7.87 15.96 -15.70
CA PHE A 80 9.18 16.55 -15.94
C PHE A 80 10.24 15.48 -16.27
N ILE A 81 11.40 15.90 -16.74
CA ILE A 81 12.55 15.04 -17.04
C ILE A 81 13.34 14.79 -15.74
N PRO A 82 13.33 13.58 -15.15
CA PRO A 82 14.09 13.27 -13.94
C PRO A 82 15.60 13.24 -14.21
N LYS A 83 16.43 13.43 -13.16
CA LYS A 83 17.89 13.25 -13.28
C LYS A 83 18.29 11.77 -13.38
N MET A 84 17.55 10.91 -12.66
CA MET A 84 17.66 9.47 -12.85
C MET A 84 17.16 9.12 -14.24
N ASP A 85 17.81 8.16 -14.90
CA ASP A 85 17.31 7.60 -16.16
C ASP A 85 15.84 7.17 -16.02
N TYR A 86 15.02 7.57 -16.98
CA TYR A 86 13.57 7.38 -16.93
C TYR A 86 13.19 5.90 -16.84
N LYS A 87 13.86 5.04 -17.62
CA LYS A 87 13.59 3.60 -17.60
C LYS A 87 13.93 3.01 -16.23
N THR A 88 15.08 3.37 -15.67
CA THR A 88 15.50 2.97 -14.33
C THR A 88 14.50 3.40 -13.26
N LEU A 89 13.96 4.62 -13.36
CA LEU A 89 12.96 5.14 -12.42
C LEU A 89 11.64 4.35 -12.50
N ILE A 90 11.12 4.12 -13.71
CA ILE A 90 9.88 3.39 -13.92
C ILE A 90 10.02 1.91 -13.52
N ASP A 91 11.11 1.25 -13.91
CA ASP A 91 11.35 -0.15 -13.53
C ASP A 91 11.51 -0.30 -12.01
N GLY A 92 12.20 0.65 -11.38
CA GLY A 92 12.31 0.75 -9.92
C GLY A 92 10.96 0.96 -9.24
N TYR A 93 10.13 1.88 -9.73
CA TYR A 93 8.76 2.10 -9.25
C TYR A 93 7.91 0.84 -9.34
N LYS A 94 7.89 0.18 -10.51
CA LYS A 94 7.16 -1.07 -10.72
C LYS A 94 7.65 -2.16 -9.78
N ARG A 95 8.97 -2.26 -9.56
CA ARG A 95 9.56 -3.19 -8.59
C ARG A 95 9.05 -2.93 -7.17
N VAL A 96 8.99 -1.68 -6.72
CA VAL A 96 8.44 -1.32 -5.41
C VAL A 96 6.99 -1.81 -5.29
N LEU A 97 6.13 -1.45 -6.23
CA LEU A 97 4.71 -1.83 -6.20
C LEU A 97 4.51 -3.35 -6.23
N ASN A 98 5.17 -4.04 -7.15
CA ASN A 98 5.08 -5.48 -7.30
C ASN A 98 5.55 -6.22 -6.05
N THR A 99 6.64 -5.76 -5.42
CA THR A 99 7.13 -6.36 -4.18
C THR A 99 6.18 -6.12 -3.02
N ILE A 100 5.79 -4.86 -2.75
CA ILE A 100 4.95 -4.56 -1.59
C ILE A 100 3.55 -5.17 -1.72
N TYR A 101 2.98 -5.26 -2.92
CA TYR A 101 1.65 -5.85 -3.14
C TYR A 101 1.68 -7.33 -3.55
N SER A 102 2.85 -7.96 -3.55
CA SER A 102 2.94 -9.41 -3.63
C SER A 102 2.16 -10.07 -2.47
N PRO A 103 1.48 -11.21 -2.69
CA PRO A 103 0.71 -11.86 -1.64
C PRO A 103 1.51 -12.12 -0.36
N LYS A 104 2.78 -12.53 -0.50
CA LYS A 104 3.66 -12.78 0.65
C LYS A 104 3.91 -11.52 1.46
N CYS A 105 4.50 -10.50 0.84
CA CYS A 105 4.91 -9.28 1.55
C CYS A 105 3.69 -8.54 2.13
N TYR A 106 2.60 -8.44 1.37
CA TYR A 106 1.38 -7.78 1.82
C TYR A 106 0.80 -8.44 3.09
N TYR A 107 0.61 -9.76 3.06
CA TYR A 107 0.02 -10.48 4.19
C TYR A 107 0.96 -10.48 5.42
N GLU A 108 2.28 -10.52 5.23
CA GLU A 108 3.22 -10.31 6.32
C GLU A 108 3.04 -8.94 7.00
N ARG A 109 2.79 -7.87 6.24
CA ARG A 109 2.48 -6.54 6.82
C ARG A 109 1.16 -6.51 7.53
N VAL A 110 0.12 -7.15 6.99
CA VAL A 110 -1.18 -7.28 7.67
C VAL A 110 -1.00 -8.00 9.01
N LEU A 111 -0.28 -9.11 9.03
CA LEU A 111 0.01 -9.84 10.25
C LEU A 111 0.81 -8.99 11.26
N ALA A 112 1.80 -8.23 10.79
CA ALA A 112 2.56 -7.31 11.63
C ALA A 112 1.67 -6.21 12.24
N LEU A 113 0.77 -5.62 11.45
CA LEU A 113 -0.21 -4.65 11.93
C LEU A 113 -1.11 -5.28 13.01
N LEU A 114 -1.75 -6.42 12.74
CA LEU A 114 -2.66 -7.07 13.69
C LEU A 114 -1.96 -7.49 15.00
N LYS A 115 -0.67 -7.86 14.94
CA LYS A 115 0.15 -8.14 16.13
C LYS A 115 0.41 -6.88 16.96
N ASN A 116 0.68 -5.75 16.30
CA ASN A 116 0.99 -4.48 16.96
C ASN A 116 -0.26 -3.76 17.47
N THR A 117 -1.42 -3.97 16.84
CA THR A 117 -2.68 -3.31 17.17
C THR A 117 -3.24 -3.81 18.48
N LYS A 118 -3.47 -2.89 19.43
CA LYS A 118 -4.33 -3.15 20.59
C LYS A 118 -5.77 -2.84 20.21
N PRO A 119 -6.72 -3.77 20.42
CA PRO A 119 -8.12 -3.48 20.15
C PRO A 119 -8.60 -2.34 21.05
N PHE A 120 -9.29 -1.36 20.46
CA PHE A 120 -10.01 -0.36 21.25
C PHE A 120 -11.08 -1.05 22.10
N LYS A 121 -11.36 -0.52 23.30
CA LYS A 121 -12.43 -1.03 24.18
C LYS A 121 -13.72 -1.24 23.38
N LYS A 122 -14.41 -2.37 23.64
CA LYS A 122 -15.60 -2.89 22.95
C LYS A 122 -16.39 -1.80 22.20
N LYS A 123 -16.08 -1.58 20.91
CA LYS A 123 -17.07 -0.96 20.02
C LYS A 123 -18.19 -1.98 19.86
N ARG A 124 -19.43 -1.57 20.17
CA ARG A 124 -20.61 -2.35 19.82
C ARG A 124 -20.68 -2.38 18.29
N TYR A 125 -20.18 -3.45 17.69
CA TYR A 125 -20.38 -3.68 16.26
C TYR A 125 -21.88 -3.89 16.06
N GLN A 126 -22.54 -2.95 15.38
CA GLN A 126 -23.90 -3.16 14.91
C GLN A 126 -23.83 -4.23 13.83
N PHE A 127 -24.34 -5.41 14.14
CA PHE A 127 -24.33 -6.53 13.21
C PHE A 127 -25.39 -6.30 12.13
N HIS A 128 -24.98 -6.41 10.88
CA HIS A 128 -25.86 -6.37 9.72
C HIS A 128 -25.58 -7.58 8.85
N LEU A 129 -26.63 -8.12 8.23
CA LEU A 129 -26.57 -9.32 7.39
C LEU A 129 -25.57 -9.20 6.22
N TYR A 130 -25.32 -7.98 5.73
CA TYR A 130 -24.36 -7.76 4.64
C TYR A 130 -22.90 -8.07 5.05
N TYR A 131 -22.55 -8.08 6.34
CA TYR A 131 -21.22 -8.50 6.78
C TYR A 131 -21.00 -10.00 6.58
N LEU A 132 -22.04 -10.82 6.77
CA LEU A 132 -21.97 -12.26 6.53
C LEU A 132 -21.80 -12.54 5.04
N THR A 133 -22.57 -11.85 4.19
CA THR A 133 -22.44 -12.01 2.73
C THR A 133 -21.06 -11.53 2.25
N ALA A 134 -20.52 -10.44 2.80
CA ALA A 134 -19.16 -9.99 2.52
C ALA A 134 -18.11 -11.02 2.95
N LEU A 135 -18.29 -11.66 4.12
CA LEU A 135 -17.40 -12.72 4.60
C LEU A 135 -17.42 -13.94 3.67
N LEU A 136 -18.60 -14.44 3.31
CA LEU A 136 -18.74 -15.57 2.39
C LEU A 136 -18.12 -15.26 1.02
N LYS A 137 -18.36 -14.06 0.48
CA LYS A 137 -17.70 -13.58 -0.74
C LYS A 137 -16.18 -13.54 -0.60
N SER A 138 -15.65 -13.10 0.54
CA SER A 138 -14.21 -13.09 0.78
C SER A 138 -13.62 -14.50 0.84
N ILE A 139 -14.32 -15.47 1.44
CA ILE A 139 -13.90 -16.87 1.52
C ILE A 139 -13.85 -17.47 0.11
N TRP A 140 -14.89 -17.24 -0.69
CA TRP A 140 -14.92 -17.73 -2.08
C TRP A 140 -13.81 -17.09 -2.92
N GLN A 141 -13.76 -15.75 -2.97
CA GLN A 141 -12.87 -15.01 -3.86
C GLN A 141 -11.40 -15.12 -3.47
N LEU A 142 -11.08 -15.03 -2.17
CA LEU A 142 -9.71 -15.00 -1.66
C LEU A 142 -9.22 -16.37 -1.20
N GLY A 143 -10.11 -17.17 -0.60
CA GLY A 143 -9.79 -18.46 0.01
C GLY A 143 -9.84 -19.66 -0.93
N ILE A 144 -10.66 -19.60 -2.01
CA ILE A 144 -10.81 -20.70 -2.97
C ILE A 144 -10.18 -20.32 -4.32
N VAL A 145 -10.68 -19.24 -4.93
CA VAL A 145 -10.27 -18.79 -6.28
C VAL A 145 -8.93 -18.05 -6.26
N GLY A 146 -8.64 -17.31 -5.19
CA GLY A 146 -7.52 -16.38 -5.08
C GLY A 146 -6.14 -17.05 -5.12
N LYS A 147 -5.19 -16.44 -5.83
CA LYS A 147 -3.76 -16.84 -5.84
C LYS A 147 -3.10 -16.68 -4.45
N GLU A 148 -3.70 -15.88 -3.58
CA GLU A 148 -3.28 -15.56 -2.23
C GLU A 148 -3.86 -16.50 -1.17
N ARG A 149 -4.65 -17.52 -1.55
CA ARG A 149 -5.41 -18.39 -0.65
C ARG A 149 -4.62 -18.92 0.55
N ILE A 150 -3.36 -19.31 0.36
CA ILE A 150 -2.49 -19.80 1.44
C ILE A 150 -2.28 -18.71 2.49
N TYR A 151 -2.00 -17.47 2.05
CA TYR A 151 -1.81 -16.33 2.93
C TYR A 151 -3.13 -15.86 3.55
N TYR A 152 -4.22 -15.91 2.79
CA TYR A 152 -5.58 -15.65 3.28
C TYR A 152 -5.92 -16.57 4.46
N TRP A 153 -5.85 -17.89 4.27
CA TRP A 153 -6.16 -18.85 5.32
C TRP A 153 -5.22 -18.73 6.52
N LYS A 154 -3.94 -18.42 6.29
CA LYS A 154 -2.98 -18.16 7.38
C LYS A 154 -3.43 -17.00 8.28
N ILE A 155 -3.82 -15.86 7.71
CA ILE A 155 -4.30 -14.73 8.51
C ILE A 155 -5.70 -15.00 9.07
N PHE A 156 -6.57 -15.63 8.29
CA PHE A 156 -7.94 -15.97 8.68
C PHE A 156 -7.95 -16.77 9.99
N PHE A 157 -7.29 -17.94 10.00
CA PHE A 157 -7.26 -18.80 11.18
C PHE A 157 -6.42 -18.19 12.31
N TRP A 158 -5.31 -17.52 11.98
CA TRP A 158 -4.53 -16.83 13.01
C TRP A 158 -5.36 -15.77 13.74
N ALA A 159 -6.10 -14.93 13.00
CA ALA A 159 -6.94 -13.90 13.61
C ALA A 159 -8.14 -14.52 14.36
N LEU A 160 -8.78 -15.55 13.78
CA LEU A 160 -9.93 -16.22 14.40
C LEU A 160 -9.57 -16.81 15.77
N PHE A 161 -8.44 -17.51 15.88
CA PHE A 161 -8.07 -18.23 17.10
C PHE A 161 -7.18 -17.42 18.06
N ARG A 162 -6.30 -16.53 17.57
CA ARG A 162 -5.35 -15.79 18.44
C ARG A 162 -5.81 -14.38 18.77
N ARG A 163 -6.60 -13.74 17.90
CA ARG A 163 -7.00 -12.32 18.04
C ARG A 163 -8.43 -12.09 17.52
N PRO A 164 -9.46 -12.78 18.05
CA PRO A 164 -10.81 -12.74 17.49
C PRO A 164 -11.41 -11.33 17.42
N GLN A 165 -11.05 -10.43 18.35
CA GLN A 165 -11.48 -9.02 18.32
C GLN A 165 -10.96 -8.24 17.10
N LEU A 166 -9.88 -8.69 16.46
CA LEU A 166 -9.31 -8.10 15.25
C LEU A 166 -9.67 -8.87 13.99
N PHE A 167 -10.49 -9.92 14.09
CA PHE A 167 -10.88 -10.74 12.95
C PHE A 167 -11.58 -9.92 11.84
N PRO A 168 -12.55 -9.02 12.14
CA PRO A 168 -13.13 -8.18 11.09
C PRO A 168 -12.08 -7.33 10.36
N MET A 169 -11.11 -6.80 11.10
CA MET A 169 -10.00 -6.01 10.53
C MET A 169 -9.10 -6.86 9.63
N ALA A 170 -8.87 -8.12 9.98
CA ALA A 170 -8.11 -9.06 9.17
C ALA A 170 -8.79 -9.33 7.81
N ILE A 171 -10.12 -9.53 7.80
CA ILE A 171 -10.90 -9.74 6.57
C ILE A 171 -10.90 -8.47 5.71
N ILE A 172 -11.11 -7.30 6.31
CA ILE A 172 -11.07 -6.01 5.60
C ILE A 172 -9.73 -5.83 4.89
N TYR A 173 -8.61 -6.07 5.56
CA TYR A 173 -7.30 -5.92 4.93
C TYR A 173 -6.99 -7.03 3.91
N ALA A 174 -7.51 -8.24 4.07
CA ALA A 174 -7.39 -9.25 3.02
C ALA A 174 -8.09 -8.80 1.72
N VAL A 175 -9.29 -8.20 1.85
CA VAL A 175 -10.02 -7.60 0.72
C VAL A 175 -9.25 -6.42 0.12
N TYR A 176 -8.67 -5.54 0.94
CA TYR A 176 -7.83 -4.43 0.45
C TYR A 176 -6.63 -4.95 -0.35
N GLY A 177 -5.97 -6.01 0.11
CA GLY A 177 -4.85 -6.64 -0.60
C GLY A 177 -5.24 -7.15 -1.98
N PHE A 178 -6.43 -7.74 -2.10
CA PHE A 178 -6.99 -8.13 -3.39
C PHE A 178 -7.18 -6.94 -4.32
N HIS A 179 -7.75 -5.84 -3.82
CA HIS A 179 -7.96 -4.62 -4.62
C HIS A 179 -6.64 -4.00 -5.06
N PHE A 180 -5.68 -3.81 -4.16
CA PHE A 180 -4.37 -3.25 -4.51
C PHE A 180 -3.69 -4.08 -5.59
N ARG A 181 -3.68 -5.41 -5.44
CA ARG A 181 -3.11 -6.28 -6.46
C ARG A 181 -3.86 -6.17 -7.78
N LYS A 182 -5.20 -6.05 -7.78
CA LYS A 182 -5.98 -5.91 -9.02
C LYS A 182 -5.68 -4.59 -9.73
N ILE A 183 -5.57 -3.48 -8.98
CA ILE A 183 -5.25 -2.16 -9.52
C ILE A 183 -3.82 -2.15 -10.10
N TYR A 184 -2.84 -2.63 -9.33
CA TYR A 184 -1.44 -2.59 -9.74
C TYR A 184 -1.02 -3.70 -10.70
N LYS A 185 -1.88 -4.70 -10.97
CA LYS A 185 -1.60 -5.74 -12.00
C LYS A 185 -1.49 -5.16 -13.41
N ASN A 186 -2.13 -4.02 -13.67
CA ASN A 186 -2.20 -3.41 -14.99
C ASN A 186 -1.00 -2.49 -15.30
N TYR A 187 -0.02 -2.40 -14.41
CA TYR A 187 1.16 -1.54 -14.52
C TYR A 187 2.46 -2.33 -14.41
#